data_AF-W1X8T1-F1
#
_entry.id   AF-W1X8T1-F1
#
_cell.length_a   1.000
_cell.length_b   1.000
_cell.length_c   1.000
_cell.angle_alpha   90.00
_cell.angle_beta   90.00
_cell.angle_gamma   90.00
#
_symmetry.space_group_name_H-M   'P 1'
#
loop_
_entity.id
_entity.type
_entity.pdbx_description
1 polymer ?
#
loop_
_entity_poly.entity_id
_entity_poly.type
_entity_poly.pdbx_seq_one_letter_code
_entity_poly.pdbx_strand_id
1 'polypeptide(L)' 'IQKVLGEIFRYLSYTEDIGTKAMASRAEAGVKNNTLMFSIPGSVGAVTLAMSKLIIPEMGHLVREITK' A
#
# COMPACT_ATOMS: atom_id res chain seq x y z
N ILE A 1 4.02 -2.23 14.22
CA ILE A 1 4.60 -3.18 13.22
C ILE A 1 4.52 -2.51 11.86
N GLN A 2 5.63 -2.39 11.14
CA GLN A 2 5.68 -1.90 9.76
C GLN A 2 5.48 -3.11 8.84
N LYS A 3 4.49 -3.05 7.94
CA LYS A 3 4.22 -4.08 6.94
C LYS A 3 4.77 -3.63 5.59
N VAL A 4 5.31 -4.57 4.81
CA VAL A 4 5.99 -4.33 3.54
C VAL A 4 4.97 -4.00 2.42
N LEU A 5 4.45 -2.77 2.43
CA LEU A 5 3.60 -2.23 1.35
C LEU A 5 4.44 -1.59 0.22
N GLY A 6 5.50 -0.87 0.61
CA GLY A 6 6.26 -0.01 -0.31
C GLY A 6 6.96 -0.75 -1.44
N GLU A 7 7.43 -1.97 -1.19
CA GLU A 7 8.11 -2.78 -2.22
C GLU A 7 7.14 -3.18 -3.33
N ILE A 8 6.00 -3.78 -2.97
CA ILE A 8 4.98 -4.18 -3.94
C ILE A 8 4.37 -2.94 -4.61
N PHE A 9 4.12 -1.87 -3.87
CA PHE A 9 3.60 -0.63 -4.44
C PHE A 9 4.55 -0.04 -5.49
N ARG A 10 5.87 -0.01 -5.23
CA ARG A 10 6.87 0.45 -6.20
C ARG A 10 6.95 -0.45 -7.42
N TYR A 11 6.88 -1.77 -7.22
CA TYR A 11 6.85 -2.73 -8.32
C TYR A 11 5.65 -2.47 -9.24
N LEU A 12 4.43 -2.41 -8.68
CA LEU A 12 3.22 -2.13 -9.47
C LEU A 12 3.27 -0.75 -10.13
N SER A 13 3.75 0.27 -9.41
CA SER A 13 3.91 1.62 -9.97
C SER A 13 4.88 1.63 -11.15
N TYR A 14 5.92 0.79 -11.11
CA TYR A 14 6.90 0.65 -12.19
C TYR A 14 6.31 -0.10 -13.39
N THR A 15 5.59 -1.19 -13.15
CA THR A 15 5.10 -2.06 -14.23
C THR A 15 3.79 -1.59 -14.87
N GLU A 16 2.95 -0.87 -14.12
CA GLU A 16 1.55 -0.60 -14.54
C GLU A 16 1.16 0.88 -14.60
N ASP A 17 1.99 1.83 -14.10
CA ASP A 17 1.60 3.25 -14.01
C ASP A 17 2.68 4.21 -14.53
N ILE A 18 3.67 4.57 -13.69
CA ILE A 18 4.58 5.69 -13.94
C ILE A 18 6.00 5.27 -14.38
N GLY A 19 6.23 3.97 -14.58
CA GLY A 19 7.53 3.46 -15.05
C GLY A 19 8.66 3.78 -14.08
N THR A 20 9.81 4.23 -14.61
CA THR A 20 11.01 4.54 -13.83
C THR A 20 10.79 5.56 -12.70
N LYS A 21 9.78 6.43 -12.82
CA LYS A 21 9.43 7.41 -11.78
C LYS A 21 8.99 6.73 -10.47
N ALA A 22 8.57 5.47 -10.52
CA ALA A 22 8.23 4.67 -9.35
C ALA A 22 9.38 4.53 -8.35
N MET A 23 10.64 4.70 -8.79
CA MET A 23 11.80 4.70 -7.89
C MET A 23 11.70 5.77 -6.79
N ALA A 24 11.04 6.90 -7.06
CA ALA A 24 10.83 7.97 -6.09
C ALA A 24 9.60 7.74 -5.18
N SER A 25 8.78 6.72 -5.46
CA SER A 25 7.55 6.47 -4.71
C SER A 25 7.83 5.91 -3.31
N ARG A 26 7.20 6.53 -2.30
CA ARG A 26 7.25 6.09 -0.90
C ARG A 26 5.84 5.70 -0.47
N ALA A 27 5.68 4.44 -0.11
CA ALA A 27 4.46 3.91 0.47
C ALA A 27 4.81 2.97 1.62
N GLU A 28 3.99 2.98 2.67
CA GLU A 28 4.21 2.23 3.90
C GLU A 28 2.87 1.81 4.50
N ALA A 29 2.83 0.65 5.14
CA ALA A 29 1.70 0.25 5.96
C ALA A 29 2.17 -0.11 7.36
N GLY A 30 1.31 0.05 8.35
CA GLY A 30 1.61 -0.35 9.71
C GLY A 30 0.39 -0.58 10.57
N VAL A 31 0.66 -1.08 11.77
CA VAL A 31 -0.37 -1.35 12.79
C VAL A 31 0.05 -0.70 14.10
N LYS A 32 -0.88 0.04 14.70
CA LYS A 32 -0.78 0.61 16.05
C LYS A 32 -2.13 0.49 16.75
N ASN A 33 -2.18 -0.04 17.98
CA ASN A 33 -3.40 -0.16 18.80
C ASN A 33 -4.60 -0.71 18.01
N ASN A 34 -4.45 -1.89 17.39
CA ASN A 34 -5.47 -2.54 16.56
C ASN A 34 -6.05 -1.64 15.45
N THR A 35 -5.25 -0.67 14.98
CA THR A 35 -5.60 0.21 13.87
C THR A 35 -4.58 0.01 12.76
N LEU A 36 -5.08 -0.33 11.56
CA LEU A 36 -4.30 -0.35 10.34
C LEU A 36 -4.10 1.07 9.81
N MET A 37 -2.88 1.38 9.41
CA MET A 37 -2.50 2.66 8.83
C MET A 37 -1.78 2.43 7.51
N PHE A 38 -2.10 3.24 6.51
CA PHE A 38 -1.45 3.24 5.20
C PHE A 38 -1.01 4.66 4.87
N SER A 39 0.25 4.82 4.50
CA SER A 39 0.81 6.04 3.95
C SER A 39 1.16 5.78 2.49
N ILE A 40 0.52 6.50 1.57
CA ILE A 40 0.68 6.34 0.13
C ILE A 40 0.84 7.71 -0.54
N PRO A 41 1.44 7.80 -1.75
CA PRO A 41 1.53 9.06 -2.47
C PRO A 41 0.14 9.65 -2.78
N GLY A 42 0.04 10.97 -2.78
CA GLY A 42 -1.25 11.69 -2.92
C GLY A 42 -1.78 11.87 -4.35
N SER A 43 -1.07 11.38 -5.38
CA SER A 43 -1.59 11.47 -6.75
C SER A 43 -2.77 10.52 -6.94
N VAL A 44 -3.74 10.92 -7.78
CA VAL A 44 -4.94 10.10 -8.03
C VAL A 44 -4.56 8.70 -8.53
N GLY A 45 -3.60 8.58 -9.45
CA GLY A 45 -3.10 7.30 -9.94
C GLY A 45 -2.53 6.41 -8.83
N ALA A 46 -1.69 6.97 -7.95
CA ALA A 46 -1.12 6.23 -6.83
C ALA A 46 -2.19 5.73 -5.85
N VAL A 47 -3.17 6.58 -5.52
CA VAL A 47 -4.28 6.22 -4.64
C VAL A 47 -5.13 5.12 -5.28
N THR A 48 -5.49 5.26 -6.56
CA THR A 48 -6.26 4.25 -7.29
C THR A 48 -5.53 2.92 -7.36
N LEU A 49 -4.22 2.92 -7.68
CA LEU A 49 -3.40 1.73 -7.75
C LEU A 49 -3.30 1.03 -6.38
N ALA A 50 -2.96 1.77 -5.33
CA ALA A 50 -2.84 1.24 -3.98
C ALA A 50 -4.17 0.64 -3.47
N MET A 51 -5.27 1.36 -3.68
CA MET A 51 -6.59 0.92 -3.22
C MET A 51 -7.06 -0.33 -3.95
N SER A 52 -6.99 -0.32 -5.28
CA SER A 52 -7.54 -1.40 -6.11
C SER A 52 -6.69 -2.67 -6.12
N LYS A 53 -5.36 -2.56 -6.11
CA LYS A 53 -4.45 -3.70 -6.24
C LYS A 53 -3.95 -4.26 -4.92
N LEU A 54 -3.94 -3.47 -3.85
CA LEU A 54 -3.31 -3.86 -2.58
C LEU A 54 -4.26 -3.77 -1.38
N ILE A 55 -4.84 -2.60 -1.12
CA ILE A 55 -5.51 -2.33 0.17
C ILE A 55 -6.87 -3.02 0.24
N ILE A 56 -7.76 -2.82 -0.74
CA ILE A 56 -9.12 -3.38 -0.72
C ILE A 56 -9.09 -4.92 -0.77
N PRO A 57 -8.32 -5.56 -1.67
CA PRO A 57 -8.28 -7.03 -1.76
C PRO A 57 -7.85 -7.70 -0.45
N GLU A 58 -6.91 -7.11 0.27
CA GLU A 58 -6.34 -7.68 1.50
C GLU A 58 -7.05 -7.24 2.78
N MET A 59 -8.00 -6.29 2.72
CA MET A 59 -8.57 -5.64 3.90
C MET A 59 -9.14 -6.65 4.91
N GLY A 60 -9.91 -7.64 4.44
CA GLY A 60 -10.51 -8.66 5.30
C GLY A 60 -9.47 -9.52 6.03
N HIS A 61 -8.41 -9.91 5.34
CA HIS A 61 -7.30 -10.66 5.93
C HIS A 61 -6.53 -9.81 6.93
N LEU A 62 -6.22 -8.56 6.57
CA LEU A 62 -5.47 -7.64 7.41
C LEU A 62 -6.20 -7.30 8.71
N VAL A 63 -7.50 -7.01 8.66
CA VAL A 63 -8.32 -6.74 9.85
C VAL A 63 -8.33 -7.95 10.77
N ARG A 64 -8.59 -9.14 10.24
CA ARG A 64 -8.60 -10.37 11.04
C ARG A 64 -7.24 -10.62 11.71
N GLU A 65 -6.14 -10.33 11.02
CA GLU A 65 -4.79 -10.54 11.55
C GLU A 65 -4.45 -9.60 12.71
N ILE A 66 -4.97 -8.37 12.71
CA ILE A 66 -4.65 -7.39 13.76
C ILE A 66 -5.62 -7.40 14.95
N THR A 67 -6.74 -8.11 14.83
CA THR A 67 -7.75 -8.27 15.91
C THR A 67 -7.75 -9.66 16.54
N LYS A 68 -6.80 -10.52 16.17
CA LYS A 68 -6.50 -11.76 16.92
C LYS A 68 -5.88 -11.40 18.26
#